data_AF-A0A530M0R3-F1
#
_entry.id   AF-A0A530M0R3-F1
#
_cell.length_a   1.000
_cell.length_b   1.000
_cell.length_c   1.000
_cell.angle_alpha   90.00
_cell.angle_beta   90.00
_cell.angle_gamma   90.00
#
_symmetry.space_group_name_H-M   'P 1'
#
loop_
_entity.id
_entity.type
_entity.pdbx_description
1 polymer ?
#
loop_
_entity_poly.entity_id
_entity_poly.type
_entity_poly.pdbx_seq_one_letter_code
_entity_poly.pdbx_strand_id
1 'polypeptide(L)'
;SLLMIPLALAGLCQAAQAGDISSAYTDLDWKKDCVTYAQATEGEGDWASLACSGYRGYPVLIAYDDARESLFYGFPSSDMTA
;
A
#
# COMPACT_ATOMS: atom_id res chain seq x y z
N SER A 1 -9.12 -1.94 -55.33
CA SER A 1 -9.57 -2.84 -54.26
C SER A 1 -8.44 -3.63 -53.59
N LEU A 2 -7.42 -4.10 -54.33
CA LEU A 2 -6.37 -4.98 -53.80
C LEU A 2 -5.41 -4.37 -52.75
N LEU A 3 -5.34 -3.02 -52.66
CA LEU A 3 -4.44 -2.31 -51.74
C LEU A 3 -4.96 -2.22 -50.29
N MET A 4 -6.25 -2.51 -50.05
CA MET A 4 -6.86 -2.40 -48.71
C MET A 4 -6.53 -3.58 -47.81
N ILE A 5 -6.22 -4.74 -48.39
CA ILE A 5 -5.91 -5.98 -47.68
C ILE A 5 -4.58 -5.88 -46.90
N PRO A 6 -3.45 -5.44 -47.49
CA PRO A 6 -2.19 -5.31 -46.74
C PRO A 6 -2.25 -4.20 -45.68
N LEU A 7 -3.02 -3.13 -45.91
CA LEU A 7 -3.16 -2.03 -44.96
C LEU A 7 -3.95 -2.45 -43.71
N ALA A 8 -4.99 -3.27 -43.88
CA ALA A 8 -5.73 -3.86 -42.75
C ALA A 8 -4.87 -4.85 -41.96
N LEU A 9 -4.00 -5.61 -42.62
CA LEU A 9 -3.11 -6.58 -41.97
C LEU A 9 -2.03 -5.88 -41.12
N ALA A 10 -1.50 -4.74 -41.58
CA ALA A 10 -0.52 -3.95 -40.83
C ALA A 10 -1.10 -3.35 -39.54
N GLY A 11 -2.40 -3.03 -39.52
CA GLY A 11 -3.10 -2.52 -38.33
C GLY A 11 -3.28 -3.55 -37.21
N LEU A 12 -3.22 -4.84 -37.53
CA LEU A 12 -3.34 -5.94 -36.56
C LEU A 12 -2.00 -6.32 -35.92
N CYS A 13 -0.88 -5.83 -36.45
CA CYS A 13 0.48 -6.10 -35.95
C CYS A 13 0.94 -5.08 -34.90
N GLN A 14 0.04 -4.51 -34.10
CA GLN A 14 0.46 -3.67 -32.98
C GLN A 14 1.09 -4.55 -31.90
N ALA A 15 2.38 -4.34 -31.62
CA ALA A 15 3.04 -4.98 -30.49
C ALA A 15 2.26 -4.64 -29.22
N ALA A 16 1.76 -5.67 -28.52
CA ALA A 16 1.23 -5.51 -27.19
C ALA A 16 2.37 -5.00 -26.31
N GLN A 17 2.42 -3.69 -26.08
CA GLN A 17 3.30 -3.09 -25.09
C GLN A 17 2.81 -3.57 -23.74
N ALA A 18 3.43 -4.62 -23.20
CA ALA A 18 3.26 -4.95 -21.80
C ALA A 18 3.74 -3.73 -21.03
N GLY A 19 2.81 -3.01 -20.38
CA GLY A 19 3.19 -1.92 -19.50
C GLY A 19 4.19 -2.46 -18.47
N ASP A 20 5.24 -1.68 -18.19
CA ASP A 20 6.26 -2.08 -17.22
C ASP A 20 5.56 -2.49 -15.91
N ILE A 21 5.85 -3.72 -15.43
CA ILE A 21 5.41 -4.14 -14.10
C ILE A 21 6.22 -3.32 -13.11
N SER A 22 5.61 -2.24 -12.62
CA SER A 22 6.22 -1.36 -11.62
C SER A 22 5.57 -1.63 -10.27
N SER A 23 6.37 -2.10 -9.32
CA SER A 23 6.00 -2.15 -7.91
C SER A 23 6.41 -0.83 -7.25
N ALA A 24 5.48 -0.16 -6.57
CA ALA A 24 5.80 0.91 -5.66
C ALA A 24 5.90 0.34 -4.24
N TYR A 25 7.07 0.48 -3.62
CA TYR A 25 7.30 0.13 -2.23
C TYR A 25 7.28 1.40 -1.38
N THR A 26 6.76 1.30 -0.17
CA THR A 26 6.80 2.38 0.82
C THR A 26 7.58 1.86 2.02
N ASP A 27 8.70 2.52 2.30
CA ASP A 27 9.43 2.32 3.53
C ASP A 27 8.78 3.19 4.61
N LEU A 28 8.50 2.60 5.77
CA LEU A 28 7.94 3.31 6.92
C LEU A 28 8.99 3.39 8.02
N ASP A 29 9.48 4.60 8.30
CA ASP A 29 10.29 4.89 9.48
C ASP A 29 9.37 5.41 10.58
N TRP A 30 9.15 4.59 11.62
CA TRP A 30 8.22 4.91 12.70
C TRP A 30 8.52 6.23 13.42
N LYS A 31 9.76 6.72 13.36
CA LYS A 31 10.15 8.01 13.99
C LYS A 31 9.80 9.21 13.11
N LYS A 32 9.64 9.02 11.81
CA LYS A 32 9.44 10.10 10.83
C LYS A 32 8.05 10.09 10.22
N ASP A 33 7.53 8.90 9.92
CA ASP A 33 6.35 8.70 9.09
C ASP A 33 5.10 8.40 9.90
N CYS A 34 5.23 8.19 11.22
CA CYS A 34 4.16 7.72 12.07
C CYS A 34 3.93 8.59 13.31
N VAL A 35 2.67 8.60 13.76
CA VAL A 35 2.26 9.14 15.05
C VAL A 35 1.82 7.98 15.95
N THR A 36 2.46 7.82 17.09
CA THR A 36 2.00 6.91 18.15
C THR A 36 0.82 7.56 18.88
N TYR A 37 -0.35 6.94 18.82
CA TYR A 37 -1.57 7.49 19.42
C TYR A 37 -2.07 6.69 20.64
N ALA A 38 -1.53 5.49 20.86
CA ALA A 38 -1.73 4.71 22.07
C ALA A 38 -0.48 3.86 22.33
N GLN A 39 -0.14 3.62 23.59
CA GLN A 39 1.00 2.80 23.99
C GLN A 39 0.84 2.31 25.43
N ALA A 40 1.55 1.24 25.76
CA ALA A 40 1.61 0.69 27.11
C ALA A 40 2.07 1.72 28.14
N THR A 41 1.46 1.69 29.33
CA THR A 41 2.00 2.36 30.52
C THR A 41 2.89 1.41 31.33
N GLU A 42 3.53 1.93 32.38
CA GLU A 42 4.45 1.14 33.21
C GLU A 42 3.76 -0.09 33.80
N GLY A 43 4.26 -1.29 33.46
CA GLY A 43 3.72 -2.57 33.92
C GLY A 43 2.62 -3.18 33.04
N GLU A 44 2.23 -2.54 31.94
CA GLU A 44 1.17 -3.03 31.03
C GLU A 44 1.68 -3.77 29.79
N GLY A 45 2.97 -4.11 29.75
CA GLY A 45 3.60 -4.84 28.64
C GLY A 45 4.30 -3.93 27.64
N ASP A 46 4.53 -4.45 26.43
CA ASP A 46 5.22 -3.76 25.33
C ASP A 46 4.32 -3.73 24.08
N TRP A 47 3.43 -2.74 24.03
CA TRP A 47 2.51 -2.54 22.91
C TRP A 47 2.38 -1.06 22.53
N ALA A 48 2.07 -0.81 21.26
CA ALA A 48 1.82 0.52 20.73
C ALA A 48 0.88 0.48 19.52
N SER A 49 0.12 1.55 19.32
CA SER A 49 -0.69 1.78 18.13
C SER A 49 -0.21 3.03 17.42
N LEU A 50 0.13 2.87 16.14
CA LEU A 50 0.72 3.90 15.30
C LEU A 50 -0.15 4.15 14.06
N ALA A 51 -0.21 5.41 13.65
CA ALA A 51 -0.80 5.82 12.37
C ALA A 51 0.31 6.42 11.50
N CYS A 52 0.58 5.78 10.36
CA CYS A 52 1.64 6.15 9.43
C CYS A 52 1.07 6.77 8.15
N SER A 53 1.82 7.69 7.54
CA SER A 53 1.42 8.42 6.33
C SER A 53 1.13 7.52 5.11
N GLY A 54 1.82 6.38 5.02
CA GLY A 54 1.63 5.38 3.98
C GLY A 54 1.86 5.90 2.56
N TYR A 55 1.16 5.34 1.57
CA TYR A 55 1.38 5.66 0.16
C TYR A 55 0.28 6.54 -0.41
N ARG A 56 0.64 7.66 -1.05
CA ARG A 56 -0.30 8.57 -1.76
C ARG A 56 -1.53 8.97 -0.93
N GLY A 57 -1.34 9.20 0.37
CA GLY A 57 -2.39 9.62 1.29
C GLY A 57 -3.26 8.49 1.84
N TYR A 58 -2.95 7.22 1.55
CA TYR A 58 -3.55 6.08 2.22
C TYR A 58 -2.70 5.69 3.44
N PRO A 59 -3.24 5.83 4.67
CA PRO A 59 -2.47 5.55 5.86
C PRO A 59 -2.24 4.06 6.03
N VAL A 60 -1.22 3.73 6.83
CA VAL A 60 -1.00 2.39 7.36
C VAL A 60 -1.12 2.46 8.87
N LEU A 61 -2.02 1.66 9.44
CA LEU A 61 -2.19 1.57 10.88
C LEU A 61 -1.45 0.33 11.36
N ILE A 62 -0.58 0.53 12.35
CA ILE A 62 0.27 -0.53 12.90
C ILE A 62 -0.15 -0.77 14.35
N ALA A 63 -0.54 -2.00 14.64
CA ALA A 63 -0.67 -2.50 16.00
C ALA A 63 0.57 -3.33 16.32
N TYR A 64 1.39 -2.83 17.23
CA TYR A 64 2.57 -3.51 17.76
C TYR A 64 2.24 -4.13 19.12
N ASP A 65 2.59 -5.39 19.32
CA ASP A 65 2.41 -6.12 20.60
C ASP A 65 3.41 -7.28 20.75
N ASP A 66 4.26 -7.23 21.77
CA ASP A 66 5.33 -8.19 22.08
C ASP A 66 6.15 -8.58 20.83
N ALA A 67 6.81 -7.58 20.22
CA ALA A 67 7.65 -7.73 19.03
C ALA A 67 6.94 -8.25 17.77
N ARG A 68 5.60 -8.18 17.72
CA ARG A 68 4.80 -8.53 16.53
C ARG A 68 4.07 -7.29 16.03
N GLU A 69 3.91 -7.22 14.72
CA GLU A 69 3.25 -6.10 14.05
C GLU A 69 2.07 -6.63 13.22
N SER A 70 0.91 -6.05 13.41
CA SER A 70 -0.28 -6.24 12.56
C SER A 70 -0.56 -4.93 11.82
N LEU A 71 -0.79 -5.04 10.51
CA LEU A 71 -0.91 -3.87 9.63
C LEU A 71 -2.32 -3.82 9.02
N PHE A 72 -2.93 -2.64 9.07
CA PHE A 72 -4.14 -2.31 8.31
C PHE A 72 -3.82 -1.21 7.30
N TYR A 73 -4.24 -1.42 6.05
CA TYR A 73 -3.99 -0.48 4.95
C TYR A 73 -5.26 0.29 4.61
N GLY A 74 -5.20 1.62 4.70
CA GLY A 74 -6.29 2.53 4.37
C GLY A 74 -7.08 3.00 5.59
N PHE A 75 -8.33 3.38 5.36
CA PHE A 75 -9.20 3.99 6.37
C PHE A 75 -10.21 2.95 6.86
N PRO A 76 -10.10 2.51 8.12
CA PRO A 76 -11.06 1.56 8.66
C PRO A 76 -12.43 2.21 8.80
N SER A 77 -13.49 1.43 8.60
CA SER A 77 -14.79 1.76 9.18
C SER A 77 -14.60 1.92 10.69
N SER A 78 -15.40 2.76 11.34
CA SER A 78 -15.27 3.23 12.72
C SER A 78 -15.03 2.19 13.84
N ASP A 79 -14.99 0.89 13.50
CA ASP A 79 -14.59 -0.20 14.39
C ASP A 79 -13.37 -0.94 13.81
N MET A 80 -12.21 -0.73 14.44
CA MET A 80 -10.97 -1.48 14.19
C MET A 80 -10.77 -2.64 15.18
N THR A 81 -11.74 -2.85 16.07
CA THR A 81 -11.67 -3.83 17.16
C THR A 81 -12.64 -4.99 16.98
N ALA A 82 -13.39 -5.02 15.88
CA ALA A 82 -14.35 -6.07 15.53
C ALA A 82 -13.67 -7.36 15.04
#